data_AF-A0A7X9GQC6-F1
#
_entry.id   AF-A0A7X9GQC6-F1
#
_cell.length_a   1.000
_cell.length_b   1.000
_cell.length_c   1.000
_cell.angle_alpha   90.00
_cell.angle_beta   90.00
_cell.angle_gamma   90.00
#
_symmetry.space_group_name_H-M   'P 1'
#
loop_
_entity.id
_entity.type
_entity.pdbx_description
1 polymer ?
#
loop_
_entity_poly.entity_id
_entity_poly.type
_entity_poly.pdbx_seq_one_letter_code
_entity_poly.pdbx_strand_id
1 'polypeptide(L)'
;MIVEAIHEIDNNTKLFYQQKDKEGYTNLENTLALLIQTTNVILENNLDNIDGQVLNTILINAMDAIKIGDTILLSDILYFDLKPLLERAAM
;
A
#
# COMPACT_ATOMS: atom_id res chain seq x y z
N MET A 1 12.93 -2.09 -2.47
CA MET A 1 11.68 -2.63 -1.89
C MET A 1 10.79 -1.55 -1.31
N ILE A 2 11.10 -0.90 -0.17
CA ILE A 2 10.20 0.13 0.40
C ILE A 2 9.93 1.29 -0.58
N VAL A 3 10.99 1.81 -1.21
CA VAL A 3 10.88 2.88 -2.22
C VAL A 3 10.08 2.43 -3.46
N GLU A 4 10.24 1.18 -3.88
CA GLU A 4 9.49 0.61 -5.02
C GLU A 4 8.02 0.44 -4.67
N ALA A 5 7.70 0.00 -3.46
CA ALA A 5 6.33 -0.10 -2.97
C ALA A 5 5.65 1.28 -2.90
N ILE A 6 6.37 2.31 -2.45
CA ILE A 6 5.87 3.70 -2.46
C ILE A 6 5.56 4.17 -3.89
N HIS A 7 6.47 3.87 -4.84
CA HIS A 7 6.25 4.22 -6.24
C HIS A 7 5.04 3.51 -6.85
N GLU A 8 4.85 2.23 -6.55
CA GLU A 8 3.70 1.49 -7.05
C GLU A 8 2.39 1.93 -6.40
N ILE A 9 2.39 2.33 -5.12
CA ILE A 9 1.23 2.99 -4.50
C ILE A 9 0.83 4.24 -5.30
N ASP A 10 1.79 5.09 -5.65
CA ASP A 10 1.53 6.31 -6.43
C ASP A 10 0.93 5.98 -7.81
N ASN A 11 1.50 4.99 -8.50
CA ASN A 11 1.04 4.54 -9.81
C ASN A 11 -0.39 3.96 -9.74
N ASN A 12 -0.65 3.10 -8.76
CA ASN A 12 -1.94 2.44 -8.60
C ASN A 12 -3.05 3.42 -8.25
N THR A 13 -2.80 4.29 -7.26
CA THR A 13 -3.71 5.36 -6.84
C THR A 13 -4.06 6.27 -8.01
N LYS A 14 -3.05 6.64 -8.82
CA LYS A 14 -3.26 7.48 -10.01
C LYS A 14 -4.16 6.80 -11.04
N LEU A 15 -4.02 5.49 -11.27
CA LEU A 15 -4.87 4.75 -12.22
C LEU A 15 -6.33 4.74 -11.75
N PHE A 16 -6.58 4.45 -10.47
CA PHE A 16 -7.93 4.45 -9.93
C PHE A 16 -8.57 5.86 -9.89
N TYR A 17 -7.84 6.91 -9.53
CA TYR A 17 -8.34 8.28 -9.62
C TYR A 17 -8.65 8.72 -11.06
N GLN A 18 -7.95 8.17 -12.05
CA GLN A 18 -8.23 8.40 -13.47
C GLN A 18 -9.35 7.51 -14.02
N GLN A 19 -10.01 6.70 -13.18
CA GLN A 19 -11.05 5.73 -13.57
C GLN A 19 -10.53 4.70 -14.60
N LYS A 20 -9.23 4.36 -14.52
CA LYS A 20 -8.59 3.34 -15.34
C LYS A 20 -8.61 2.00 -14.62
N ASP A 21 -9.80 1.51 -14.30
CA ASP A 21 -9.97 0.38 -13.37
C ASP A 21 -9.26 -0.88 -13.85
N LYS A 22 -9.30 -1.18 -15.15
CA LYS A 22 -8.64 -2.36 -15.71
C LYS A 22 -7.12 -2.32 -15.52
N GLU A 23 -6.49 -1.20 -15.87
CA GLU A 23 -5.07 -0.99 -15.64
C GLU A 23 -4.74 -0.95 -14.14
N GLY A 24 -5.61 -0.31 -13.34
CA GLY A 24 -5.49 -0.22 -11.89
C GLY A 24 -5.47 -1.59 -11.23
N TYR A 25 -6.40 -2.48 -11.57
CA TYR A 25 -6.42 -3.85 -11.06
C TYR A 25 -5.22 -4.68 -11.53
N THR A 26 -4.80 -4.53 -12.79
CA THR A 26 -3.58 -5.19 -13.29
C THR A 26 -2.34 -4.74 -12.49
N ASN A 27 -2.24 -3.44 -12.21
CA ASN A 27 -1.13 -2.88 -11.44
C ASN A 27 -1.25 -3.18 -9.93
N LEU A 28 -2.46 -3.40 -9.42
CA LEU A 28 -2.71 -3.70 -8.01
C LEU A 28 -2.04 -5.03 -7.62
N GLU A 29 -2.04 -6.04 -8.49
CA GLU A 29 -1.35 -7.31 -8.23
C GLU A 29 0.15 -7.10 -7.93
N ASN A 30 0.82 -6.26 -8.74
CA ASN A 30 2.22 -5.91 -8.51
C ASN A 30 2.42 -5.09 -7.23
N THR A 31 1.51 -4.14 -6.99
CA THR A 31 1.54 -3.31 -5.77
C THR A 31 1.44 -4.19 -4.53
N LEU A 32 0.50 -5.15 -4.51
CA LEU A 32 0.33 -6.09 -3.41
C LEU A 32 1.55 -7.00 -3.22
N ALA A 33 2.15 -7.49 -4.31
CA ALA A 33 3.36 -8.31 -4.22
C ALA A 33 4.53 -7.55 -3.57
N LEU A 34 4.74 -6.28 -3.93
CA LEU A 34 5.78 -5.45 -3.33
C LEU A 34 5.46 -5.07 -1.88
N LEU A 35 4.19 -4.88 -1.54
CA LEU A 35 3.77 -4.66 -0.15
C LEU A 35 4.04 -5.89 0.72
N ILE A 36 3.80 -7.11 0.22
CA ILE A 36 4.15 -8.35 0.95
C ILE A 36 5.66 -8.41 1.20
N GLN A 37 6.48 -8.15 0.19
CA GLN A 37 7.94 -8.14 0.35
C GLN A 37 8.40 -7.06 1.34
N THR A 38 7.82 -5.86 1.24
CA THR A 38 8.13 -4.72 2.11
C THR A 38 7.75 -4.99 3.55
N THR A 39 6.57 -5.55 3.81
CA THR A 39 6.12 -5.92 5.16
C THR A 39 7.00 -6.99 5.78
N ASN A 40 7.42 -8.00 5.02
CA ASN A 40 8.38 -8.99 5.49
C ASN A 40 9.71 -8.35 5.91
N VAL A 41 10.24 -7.43 5.11
CA VAL A 41 11.49 -6.71 5.42
C VAL A 41 11.36 -5.87 6.69
N ILE A 42 10.24 -5.18 6.87
CA ILE A 42 9.97 -4.38 8.06
C ILE A 42 9.97 -5.28 9.32
N LEU A 43 9.32 -6.44 9.23
CA LEU A 43 9.23 -7.40 10.33
C LEU A 43 10.59 -8.08 10.62
N GLU A 44 11.32 -8.51 9.60
CA GLU A 44 12.59 -9.22 9.75
C GLU A 44 13.70 -8.33 10.30
N ASN A 45 13.70 -7.04 9.95
CA ASN A 45 14.74 -6.10 10.36
C ASN A 45 14.38 -5.34 11.65
N ASN A 46 13.21 -5.61 12.26
CA ASN A 46 12.68 -4.86 13.41
C ASN A 46 12.91 -3.35 13.22
N LEU A 47 12.38 -2.80 12.13
CA LEU A 47 12.44 -1.36 11.93
C LEU A 47 11.58 -0.68 12.99
N ASP A 48 12.21 -0.31 14.12
CA ASP A 48 11.60 0.30 15.32
C ASP A 48 10.79 1.57 15.00
N ASN A 49 10.98 2.12 13.80
CA ASN A 49 10.33 3.31 13.29
C ASN A 49 8.89 3.05 12.78
N ILE A 50 8.46 1.78 12.68
CA ILE A 50 7.10 1.39 12.30
C ILE A 50 6.41 0.68 13.46
N ASP A 51 5.29 1.24 13.88
CA ASP A 51 4.34 0.54 14.75
C ASP A 51 3.61 -0.56 13.94
N GLY A 52 3.89 -1.82 14.26
CA GLY A 52 3.30 -2.97 13.60
C GLY A 52 1.78 -3.07 13.74
N GLN A 53 1.19 -2.55 14.84
CA GLN A 53 -0.26 -2.53 15.02
C GLN A 53 -0.90 -1.51 14.07
N VAL A 54 -0.26 -0.35 13.89
CA VAL A 54 -0.69 0.67 12.92
C VAL A 54 -0.61 0.11 11.50
N LEU A 55 0.52 -0.51 11.13
CA LEU A 55 0.69 -1.15 9.83
C LEU A 55 -0.41 -2.20 9.56
N ASN A 56 -0.66 -3.10 10.52
CA ASN A 56 -1.68 -4.13 10.37
C ASN A 56 -3.09 -3.54 10.21
N THR A 57 -3.41 -2.48 10.94
CA THR A 57 -4.71 -1.79 10.84
C THR A 57 -4.93 -1.21 9.46
N ILE A 58 -3.92 -0.54 8.90
CA ILE A 58 -3.98 0.03 7.55
C ILE A 58 -4.19 -1.07 6.50
N LEU A 59 -3.47 -2.19 6.61
CA LEU A 59 -3.60 -3.31 5.68
C LEU A 59 -4.98 -3.99 5.75
N ILE A 60 -5.56 -4.10 6.95
CA ILE A 60 -6.94 -4.60 7.13
C ILE A 60 -7.94 -3.67 6.44
N ASN A 61 -7.82 -2.35 6.64
CA ASN A 61 -8.70 -1.38 6.00
C ASN A 61 -8.61 -1.47 4.46
N ALA A 62 -7.38 -1.58 3.92
CA ALA A 62 -7.16 -1.74 2.48
C ALA A 62 -7.80 -3.04 1.95
N MET A 63 -7.66 -4.15 2.69
CA MET A 63 -8.31 -5.41 2.35
C MET A 63 -9.84 -5.28 2.34
N ASP A 64 -10.42 -4.57 3.31
CA ASP A 64 -11.87 -4.38 3.37
C ASP A 64 -12.39 -3.50 2.22
N ALA A 65 -11.63 -2.46 1.82
CA ALA A 65 -11.92 -1.68 0.62
C ALA A 65 -11.92 -2.55 -0.66
N ILE A 66 -10.94 -3.46 -0.80
CA ILE A 66 -10.89 -4.42 -1.90
C ILE A 66 -12.12 -5.33 -1.91
N LYS A 67 -12.53 -5.87 -0.74
CA LYS A 67 -13.69 -6.78 -0.65
C LYS A 67 -14.99 -6.15 -1.13
N ILE A 68 -15.18 -4.86 -0.86
CA ILE A 68 -16.38 -4.13 -1.29
C ILE A 68 -16.23 -3.51 -2.69
N GLY A 69 -15.05 -3.63 -3.30
CA GLY A 69 -14.75 -3.09 -4.63
C GLY A 69 -14.61 -1.57 -4.68
N ASP A 70 -14.34 -0.91 -3.55
CA ASP A 70 -14.18 0.53 -3.47
C ASP A 70 -12.74 0.93 -3.75
N THR A 71 -12.46 1.21 -5.04
CA THR A 71 -11.12 1.56 -5.52
C THR A 71 -10.67 2.95 -5.08
N ILE A 72 -11.61 3.85 -4.78
CA ILE A 72 -11.30 5.20 -4.30
C ILE A 72 -10.89 5.13 -2.83
N LEU A 73 -11.66 4.42 -2.01
CA LEU A 73 -11.28 4.19 -0.61
C LEU A 73 -9.96 3.42 -0.51
N LEU A 74 -9.74 2.41 -1.35
CA LEU A 74 -8.45 1.71 -1.43
C LEU A 74 -7.31 2.69 -1.73
N SER A 75 -7.50 3.55 -2.73
CA SER A 75 -6.51 4.57 -3.12
C SER A 75 -6.21 5.54 -1.98
N ASP A 76 -7.24 5.99 -1.27
CA ASP A 76 -7.08 6.89 -0.12
C ASP A 76 -6.27 6.22 1.00
N ILE A 77 -6.58 4.97 1.35
CA ILE A 77 -5.84 4.21 2.38
C ILE A 77 -4.39 4.00 1.97
N LEU A 78 -4.14 3.57 0.72
CA LEU A 78 -2.79 3.34 0.24
C LEU A 78 -1.97 4.64 0.23
N TYR A 79 -2.56 5.73 -0.27
CA TYR A 79 -1.85 6.98 -0.49
C TYR A 79 -1.66 7.82 0.77
N PHE A 80 -2.69 7.95 1.62
CA PHE A 80 -2.66 8.84 2.78
C PHE A 80 -2.28 8.14 4.08
N ASP A 81 -2.52 6.83 4.21
CA ASP A 81 -2.17 6.09 5.43
C ASP A 81 -0.89 5.28 5.26
N LEU A 82 -0.86 4.40 4.24
CA LEU A 82 0.22 3.43 4.09
C LEU A 82 1.52 4.08 3.60
N LYS A 83 1.46 4.87 2.54
CA LYS A 83 2.65 5.51 1.96
C LYS A 83 3.41 6.37 2.98
N PRO A 84 2.79 7.27 3.77
CA PRO A 84 3.52 8.04 4.79
C PRO A 84 4.11 7.20 5.92
N LEU A 85 3.52 6.02 6.20
CA LEU A 85 4.13 5.07 7.13
C LEU A 85 5.39 4.44 6.53
N LEU A 86 5.34 4.03 5.25
CA LEU A 86 6.50 3.46 4.54
C LEU A 86 7.62 4.48 4.32
N GLU A 87 7.28 5.74 4.02
CA GLU A 87 8.26 6.82 3.88
C GLU A 87 9.09 7.03 5.15
N ARG A 88 8.47 6.88 6.34
CA ARG A 88 9.17 6.94 7.63
C ARG A 88 10.16 5.80 7.84
N ALA A 89 9.93 4.62 7.26
CA ALA A 89 10.87 3.50 7.32
C ALA A 89 11.97 3.55 6.26
N ALA A 90 11.80 4.38 5.23
CA ALA A 90 12.82 4.59 4.21
C ALA A 90 13.84 5.69 4.58
N MET A 91 13.62 6.40 5.68
CA MET A 91 14.50 7.42 6.27
C MET A 91 15.39 6.84 7.36
#